data_AF-A0A836ISE8-F1
#
_entry.id   AF-A0A836ISE8-F1
#
_cell.length_a   1.000
_cell.length_b   1.000
_cell.length_c   1.000
_cell.angle_alpha   90.00
_cell.angle_beta   90.00
_cell.angle_gamma   90.00
#
_symmetry.space_group_name_H-M   'P 1'
#
loop_
_entity.id
_entity.type
_entity.pdbx_description
1 polymer ?
#
loop_
_entity_poly.entity_id
_entity_poly.type
_entity_poly.pdbx_seq_one_letter_code
_entity_poly.pdbx_strand_id
1 'polypeptide(L)'
;MFRVTHLALVAALLLMLDSMTSVIAEEETVTYFGQLRLPSPYLRHPDCFQPLNSIQPGSVLLYNSQHTFVVPTARDGSFTVYKLPYGTYILQAEYHNFVFPTVRVDVAYLDTGDGNHEPLIRTSANDYPVRQLEGSGLDEENPAIIPISGTHRYYIPRQQMDLMSLLKNPMVVMMLISASLMGLMKLFPEEEIRESQKMTREWQKKLVKTVSGDKATTAKPSITTR
;
A
#
# COMPACT_ATOMS: atom_id res chain seq x y z
N MET A 1 58.56 -22.07 47.73
CA MET A 1 57.59 -22.43 46.68
C MET A 1 56.28 -21.62 46.74
N PHE A 2 55.70 -21.34 47.91
CA PHE A 2 54.43 -20.59 48.03
C PHE A 2 54.40 -19.14 47.49
N ARG A 3 55.53 -18.42 47.44
CA ARG A 3 55.54 -17.04 46.94
C ARG A 3 55.34 -16.92 45.42
N VAL A 4 55.75 -17.93 44.66
CA VAL A 4 55.65 -17.92 43.19
C VAL A 4 54.21 -18.20 42.75
N THR A 5 53.49 -19.06 43.50
CA THR A 5 52.09 -19.38 43.22
C THR A 5 51.14 -18.22 43.51
N HIS A 6 51.41 -17.42 44.55
CA HIS A 6 50.61 -16.22 44.82
C HIS A 6 50.83 -15.11 43.77
N LEU A 7 52.06 -14.94 43.29
CA LEU A 7 52.38 -13.95 42.25
C LEU A 7 51.73 -14.33 40.90
N ALA A 8 51.74 -15.62 40.54
CA ALA A 8 51.06 -16.12 39.35
C ALA A 8 49.53 -15.97 39.43
N LEU A 9 48.94 -16.19 40.60
CA LEU A 9 47.50 -16.06 40.81
C LEU A 9 47.04 -14.60 40.76
N VAL A 10 47.84 -13.67 41.29
CA VAL A 10 47.56 -12.22 41.20
C VAL A 10 47.72 -11.71 39.76
N ALA A 11 48.72 -12.19 39.02
CA ALA A 11 48.89 -11.85 37.61
C ALA A 11 47.74 -12.39 36.74
N ALA A 12 47.26 -13.61 37.01
CA ALA A 12 46.10 -14.17 36.34
C ALA A 12 44.81 -13.40 36.68
N LEU A 13 44.64 -12.95 37.92
CA LEU A 13 43.50 -12.13 38.33
C LEU A 13 43.51 -10.76 37.66
N LEU A 14 44.69 -10.13 37.52
CA LEU A 14 44.86 -8.86 36.81
C LEU A 14 44.57 -8.98 35.31
N LEU A 15 45.01 -10.05 34.65
CA LEU A 15 44.69 -10.31 33.24
C LEU A 15 43.20 -10.62 33.01
N MET A 16 42.54 -11.26 33.98
CA MET A 16 41.08 -11.46 33.96
C MET A 16 40.30 -10.16 34.22
N LEU A 17 40.86 -9.23 34.98
CA LEU A 17 40.27 -7.91 35.17
C LEU A 17 40.42 -7.03 33.92
N ASP A 18 41.57 -7.10 33.24
CA ASP A 18 41.87 -6.31 32.03
C ASP A 18 41.06 -6.77 30.80
N SER A 19 40.67 -8.05 30.76
CA SER A 19 39.77 -8.57 29.72
C SER A 19 38.30 -8.22 29.95
N MET A 20 37.93 -7.74 31.14
CA MET A 20 36.57 -7.25 31.45
C MET A 20 36.41 -5.74 31.18
N THR A 21 37.50 -4.98 31.03
CA THR A 21 37.47 -3.53 30.79
C THR A 21 37.51 -3.15 29.30
N SER A 22 37.88 -4.07 28.41
CA SER A 22 37.88 -3.83 26.97
C SER A 22 36.52 -4.19 26.34
N VAL A 23 35.53 -3.30 26.42
CA VAL A 23 34.52 -2.93 25.39
C VAL A 23 33.58 -1.92 26.05
N ILE A 24 34.08 -0.71 26.28
CA ILE A 24 33.22 0.48 26.28
C ILE A 24 33.88 1.39 25.25
N ALA A 25 33.76 1.01 23.98
CA ALA A 25 33.95 1.99 22.93
C ALA A 25 32.82 3.00 23.13
N GLU A 26 33.18 4.24 23.40
CA GLU A 26 32.22 5.34 23.44
C GLU A 26 31.71 5.50 22.01
N GLU A 27 30.64 4.78 21.67
CA GLU A 27 30.00 4.89 20.37
C GLU A 27 29.49 6.33 20.25
N GLU A 28 30.00 7.07 19.28
CA GLU A 28 29.48 8.37 18.95
C GLU A 28 28.00 8.20 18.54
N THR A 29 27.10 8.79 19.33
CA THR A 29 25.65 8.69 19.11
C THR A 29 25.05 10.04 18.77
N VAL A 30 24.02 10.03 17.92
CA VAL A 30 23.31 11.22 17.45
C VAL A 30 21.83 11.12 17.87
N THR A 31 21.17 12.26 18.04
CA THR A 31 19.71 12.31 18.24
C THR A 31 19.02 12.49 16.89
N TYR A 32 18.04 11.64 16.59
CA TYR A 32 17.26 11.74 15.36
C TYR A 32 15.87 12.30 15.65
N PHE A 33 15.51 13.37 14.94
CA PHE A 33 14.22 14.03 15.01
C PHE A 33 13.42 13.75 13.74
N GLY A 34 12.21 13.22 13.92
CA GLY A 34 11.30 12.94 12.82
C GLY A 34 9.90 13.42 13.09
N GLN A 35 9.15 13.70 12.02
CA GLN A 35 7.76 14.10 12.09
C GLN A 35 6.94 13.37 11.04
N LEU A 36 5.93 12.63 11.51
CA LEU A 36 4.95 11.98 10.67
C LEU A 36 3.88 12.98 10.26
N ARG A 37 3.69 13.16 8.95
CA ARG A 37 2.73 14.13 8.41
C ARG A 37 1.30 13.62 8.55
N LEU A 38 0.68 13.86 9.69
CA LEU A 38 -0.73 13.54 9.93
C LEU A 38 -1.67 14.51 9.21
N PRO A 39 -2.86 14.06 8.76
CA PRO A 39 -3.79 14.92 8.07
C PRO A 39 -4.47 15.86 9.07
N SER A 40 -4.47 17.15 8.79
CA SER A 40 -5.05 18.17 9.69
C SER A 40 -6.52 17.92 10.10
N PRO A 41 -7.40 17.37 9.22
CA PRO A 41 -8.77 17.02 9.63
C PRO A 41 -8.81 15.98 10.75
N TYR A 42 -7.87 15.05 10.79
CA TYR A 42 -7.77 14.05 11.86
C TYR A 42 -7.40 14.73 13.17
N LEU A 43 -6.38 15.58 13.18
CA LEU A 43 -5.93 16.27 14.40
C LEU A 43 -7.01 17.16 15.05
N ARG A 44 -7.95 17.67 14.25
CA ARG A 44 -9.08 18.50 14.69
C ARG A 44 -10.32 17.71 15.11
N HIS A 45 -10.38 16.40 14.84
CA HIS A 45 -11.55 15.60 15.13
C HIS A 45 -11.75 15.43 16.66
N PRO A 46 -12.99 15.57 17.20
CA PRO A 46 -13.24 15.43 18.63
C PRO A 46 -12.81 14.07 19.20
N ASP A 47 -12.95 13.00 18.41
CA ASP A 47 -12.54 11.64 18.79
C ASP A 47 -11.03 11.52 19.08
N CYS A 48 -10.20 12.41 18.52
CA CYS A 48 -8.77 12.45 18.82
C CYS A 48 -8.46 13.01 20.21
N PHE A 49 -9.43 13.64 20.87
CA PHE A 49 -9.29 14.14 22.25
C PHE A 49 -9.86 13.16 23.28
N GLN A 50 -10.52 12.08 22.85
CA GLN A 50 -11.03 11.08 23.77
C GLN A 50 -9.90 10.19 24.30
N PRO A 51 -9.76 10.03 25.64
CA PRO A 51 -8.71 9.20 26.23
C PRO A 51 -8.87 7.71 25.92
N LEU A 52 -10.05 7.27 25.50
CA LEU A 52 -10.26 5.89 25.03
C LEU A 52 -9.53 5.62 23.71
N ASN A 53 -9.40 6.64 22.86
CA ASN A 53 -8.67 6.57 21.59
C ASN A 53 -7.18 6.91 21.75
N SER A 54 -6.74 7.29 22.96
CA SER A 54 -5.34 7.63 23.24
C SER A 54 -4.49 6.43 23.68
N ILE A 55 -5.01 5.21 23.59
CA ILE A 55 -4.33 4.00 24.10
C ILE A 55 -3.04 3.70 23.31
N GLN A 56 -2.84 4.29 22.12
CA GLN A 56 -1.53 4.41 21.48
C GLN A 56 -1.57 5.49 20.38
N PRO A 57 -1.09 6.73 20.61
CA PRO A 57 -0.57 7.53 19.50
C PRO A 57 0.58 6.69 18.91
N GLY A 58 0.58 6.43 17.61
CA GLY A 58 1.36 5.35 17.00
C GLY A 58 2.84 5.30 17.41
N SER A 59 3.48 4.15 17.23
CA SER A 59 4.91 3.99 17.54
C SER A 59 5.74 4.08 16.28
N VAL A 60 6.99 4.49 16.42
CA VAL A 60 8.01 4.34 15.38
C VAL A 60 8.98 3.27 15.83
N LEU A 61 9.16 2.27 14.97
CA LEU A 61 10.16 1.24 15.08
C LEU A 61 11.32 1.61 14.17
N LEU A 62 12.51 1.78 14.75
CA LEU A 62 13.75 2.00 14.03
C LEU A 62 14.69 0.84 14.32
N TYR A 63 15.09 0.10 13.29
CA TYR A 63 15.88 -1.12 13.49
C TYR A 63 16.97 -1.31 12.44
N ASN A 64 18.02 -2.00 12.88
CA ASN A 64 19.12 -2.53 12.09
C ASN A 64 19.41 -3.95 12.63
N SER A 65 20.37 -4.65 12.05
CA SER A 65 20.87 -5.95 12.52
C SER A 65 21.35 -5.98 13.98
N GLN A 66 21.81 -4.84 14.51
CA GLN A 66 22.41 -4.76 15.85
C GLN A 66 21.54 -4.01 16.88
N HIS A 67 20.81 -2.97 16.46
CA HIS A 67 20.03 -2.13 17.37
C HIS A 67 18.57 -2.07 16.95
N THR A 68 17.68 -1.96 17.94
CA THR A 68 16.24 -1.78 17.75
C THR A 68 15.74 -0.75 18.74
N PHE A 69 15.06 0.28 18.23
CA PHE A 69 14.48 1.36 19.00
C PHE A 69 12.98 1.40 18.74
N VAL A 70 12.20 1.51 19.80
CA VAL A 70 10.75 1.71 19.73
C VAL A 70 10.44 3.00 20.48
N VAL A 71 9.92 3.99 19.75
CA VAL A 71 9.65 5.32 20.29
C VAL A 71 8.19 5.68 20.09
N PRO A 72 7.47 6.15 21.12
CA PRO A 72 6.12 6.65 20.96
C PRO A 72 6.13 7.97 20.19
N THR A 73 5.11 8.19 19.36
CA THR A 73 4.93 9.49 18.69
C THR A 73 4.07 10.42 19.55
N ALA A 74 4.39 11.70 19.50
CA ALA A 74 3.55 12.74 20.02
C ALA A 74 2.30 12.92 19.13
N ARG A 75 1.33 13.69 19.64
CA ARG A 75 0.01 13.84 18.99
C ARG A 75 0.08 14.49 17.61
N ASP A 76 1.00 15.42 17.44
CA ASP A 76 1.33 16.09 16.18
C ASP A 76 2.08 15.18 15.20
N GLY A 77 2.46 13.97 15.62
CA GLY A 77 3.23 13.00 14.84
C GLY A 77 4.74 13.16 14.96
N SER A 78 5.23 14.09 15.81
CA SER A 78 6.65 14.23 16.08
C SER A 78 7.17 13.07 16.95
N PHE A 79 8.43 12.72 16.76
CA PHE A 79 9.12 11.72 17.58
C PHE A 79 10.62 12.01 17.62
N THR A 80 11.26 11.59 18.70
CA THR A 80 12.70 11.79 18.93
C THR A 80 13.33 10.48 19.34
N VAL A 81 14.31 10.02 18.57
CA VAL A 81 15.13 8.86 18.91
C VAL A 81 16.45 9.35 19.51
N TYR A 82 16.66 9.07 20.78
CA TYR A 82 17.88 9.45 21.47
C TYR A 82 18.96 8.38 21.33
N LYS A 83 20.22 8.83 21.31
CA LYS A 83 21.41 7.96 21.32
C LYS A 83 21.42 6.95 20.17
N LEU A 84 21.16 7.41 18.95
CA LEU A 84 21.22 6.61 17.74
C LEU A 84 22.68 6.48 17.27
N PRO A 85 23.28 5.28 17.27
CA PRO A 85 24.64 5.10 16.77
C PRO A 85 24.69 5.21 15.24
N TYR A 86 25.86 5.52 14.69
CA TYR A 86 26.05 5.60 13.24
C TYR A 86 25.73 4.28 12.54
N GLY A 87 25.09 4.36 11.38
CA GLY A 87 24.68 3.20 10.59
C GLY A 87 23.44 3.46 9.75
N THR A 88 23.03 2.42 9.01
CA THR A 88 21.81 2.41 8.22
C THR A 88 20.69 1.70 8.99
N TYR A 89 19.56 2.37 9.12
CA TYR A 89 18.38 1.87 9.80
C TYR A 89 17.17 1.84 8.87
N ILE A 90 16.26 0.92 9.14
CA ILE A 90 14.93 0.90 8.57
C ILE A 90 13.97 1.42 9.62
N LEU A 91 13.22 2.44 9.24
CA LEU A 91 12.19 3.08 10.03
C LEU A 91 10.82 2.64 9.51
N GLN A 92 10.01 2.13 10.42
CA GLN A 92 8.63 1.75 10.20
C GLN A 92 7.75 2.44 11.23
N ALA A 93 6.78 3.23 10.78
CA ALA A 93 5.78 3.83 11.65
C ALA A 93 4.55 2.94 11.72
N GLU A 94 4.12 2.62 12.93
CA GLU A 94 2.98 1.78 13.25
C GLU A 94 1.82 2.64 13.75
N TYR A 95 0.78 2.74 12.93
CA TYR A 95 -0.43 3.50 13.22
C TYR A 95 -1.66 2.67 12.91
N HIS A 96 -2.74 2.89 13.67
CA HIS A 96 -4.00 2.17 13.43
C HIS A 96 -4.72 2.66 12.16
N ASN A 97 -4.86 3.97 11.98
CA ASN A 97 -5.69 4.50 10.88
C ASN A 97 -4.90 4.80 9.60
N PHE A 98 -3.59 5.02 9.72
CA PHE A 98 -2.74 5.54 8.66
C PHE A 98 -1.63 4.57 8.30
N VAL A 99 -1.37 4.45 7.01
CA VAL A 99 -0.26 3.68 6.46
C VAL A 99 0.85 4.67 6.11
N PHE A 100 2.04 4.44 6.68
CA PHE A 100 3.24 5.17 6.34
C PHE A 100 4.16 4.30 5.48
N PRO A 101 4.94 4.92 4.56
CA PRO A 101 5.96 4.18 3.83
C PRO A 101 7.07 3.75 4.79
N THR A 102 7.72 2.63 4.49
CA THR A 102 8.99 2.28 5.13
C THR A 102 10.06 3.26 4.69
N VAL A 103 10.87 3.75 5.62
CA VAL A 103 11.87 4.78 5.38
C VAL A 103 13.24 4.23 5.74
N ARG A 104 14.24 4.49 4.90
CA ARG A 104 15.64 4.20 5.18
C ARG A 104 16.29 5.46 5.75
N VAL A 105 16.87 5.33 6.94
CA VAL A 105 17.60 6.39 7.64
C VAL A 105 19.08 6.01 7.63
N ASP A 106 19.89 6.75 6.89
CA ASP A 106 21.34 6.59 6.88
C ASP A 106 21.97 7.65 7.79
N VAL A 107 22.62 7.21 8.87
CA VAL A 107 23.32 8.06 9.83
C VAL A 107 24.81 7.90 9.58
N ALA A 108 25.45 8.94 9.06
CA ALA A 108 26.87 8.98 8.71
C ALA A 108 27.55 10.18 9.37
N TYR A 109 28.88 10.19 9.38
CA TYR A 109 29.67 11.37 9.75
C TYR A 109 30.40 11.89 8.50
N LEU A 110 30.50 13.21 8.40
CA LEU A 110 31.36 13.90 7.45
C LEU A 110 32.65 14.30 8.17
N ASP A 111 33.78 13.93 7.60
CA ASP A 111 35.09 14.40 8.05
C ASP A 111 35.36 15.76 7.41
N THR A 112 35.34 16.82 8.22
CA THR A 112 35.53 18.21 7.78
C THR A 112 37.02 18.55 7.60
N GLY A 113 37.93 17.59 7.81
CA GLY A 113 39.37 17.74 7.53
C GLY A 113 40.21 18.31 8.68
N ASP A 114 39.56 18.88 9.70
CA ASP A 114 40.18 19.37 10.94
C ASP A 114 40.15 18.33 12.09
N GLY A 115 39.84 17.06 11.78
CA GLY A 115 39.58 16.03 12.79
C GLY A 115 38.25 16.19 13.54
N ASN A 116 37.40 17.11 13.07
CA ASN A 116 36.03 17.27 13.52
C ASN A 116 35.10 16.42 12.66
N HIS A 117 34.29 15.58 13.31
CA HIS A 117 33.24 14.80 12.68
C HIS A 117 31.90 15.53 12.81
N GLU A 118 31.28 15.87 11.68
CA GLU A 118 29.94 16.45 11.66
C GLU A 118 28.90 15.35 11.38
N PRO A 119 27.87 15.17 12.23
CA PRO A 119 26.85 14.17 12.00
C PRO A 119 25.96 14.56 10.81
N LEU A 120 25.77 13.63 9.88
CA LEU A 120 24.92 13.78 8.70
C LEU A 120 23.87 12.66 8.69
N ILE A 121 22.60 13.06 8.73
CA ILE A 121 21.48 12.13 8.61
C ILE A 121 20.82 12.32 7.25
N ARG A 122 20.59 11.21 6.55
CA ARG A 122 19.86 11.18 5.28
C ARG A 122 18.66 10.26 5.40
N THR A 123 17.49 10.83 5.22
CA THR A 123 16.23 10.09 5.27
C THR A 123 15.69 9.89 3.85
N SER A 124 15.40 8.65 3.46
CA SER A 124 14.89 8.31 2.13
C SER A 124 13.74 7.32 2.19
N ALA A 125 12.75 7.47 1.32
CA ALA A 125 11.67 6.50 1.19
C ALA A 125 12.21 5.20 0.59
N ASN A 126 11.92 4.06 1.24
CA ASN A 126 12.27 2.73 0.75
C ASN A 126 11.22 2.23 -0.26
N ASP A 127 10.90 3.06 -1.25
CA ASP A 127 10.01 2.73 -2.37
C ASP A 127 10.80 2.85 -3.69
N TYR A 128 10.26 2.30 -4.77
CA TYR A 128 10.87 2.41 -6.10
C TYR A 128 10.12 3.47 -6.93
N PRO A 129 10.77 4.55 -7.40
CA PRO A 129 12.18 4.93 -7.22
C PRO A 129 12.46 5.50 -5.82
N VAL A 130 13.70 5.32 -5.34
CA VAL A 130 14.14 5.86 -4.04
C VAL A 130 14.08 7.37 -4.09
N ARG A 131 13.31 7.97 -3.19
CA ARG A 131 13.15 9.43 -3.06
C ARG A 131 13.69 9.88 -1.72
N GLN A 132 14.53 10.91 -1.73
CA GLN A 132 14.95 11.56 -0.49
C GLN A 132 13.75 12.31 0.10
N LEU A 133 13.54 12.15 1.40
CA LEU A 133 12.49 12.86 2.13
C LEU A 133 12.96 14.27 2.51
N GLU A 134 11.99 15.13 2.81
CA GLU A 134 12.26 16.49 3.27
C GLU A 134 12.77 16.47 4.71
N GLY A 135 13.72 17.35 5.03
CA GLY A 135 14.30 17.49 6.36
C GLY A 135 15.57 16.66 6.59
N SER A 136 16.48 17.22 7.39
CA SER A 136 17.74 16.55 7.77
C SER A 136 17.48 15.52 8.89
N GLY A 137 16.61 15.87 9.83
CA GLY A 137 16.34 15.06 11.03
C GLY A 137 17.46 15.13 12.08
N LEU A 138 18.45 16.00 11.89
CA LEU A 138 19.51 16.27 12.86
C LEU A 138 19.05 17.25 13.96
N ASP A 139 18.29 18.28 13.56
CA ASP A 139 17.81 19.34 14.45
C ASP A 139 16.30 19.28 14.61
N GLU A 140 15.81 19.73 15.76
CA GLU A 140 14.37 19.85 16.04
C GLU A 140 13.67 20.87 15.14
N GLU A 141 14.39 21.89 14.66
CA GLU A 141 13.86 22.91 13.73
C GLU A 141 13.62 22.36 12.32
N ASN A 142 14.35 21.30 11.93
CA ASN A 142 14.27 20.68 10.61
C ASN A 142 14.17 19.15 10.70
N PRO A 143 13.07 18.63 11.28
CA PRO A 143 12.87 17.20 11.47
C PRO A 143 12.64 16.51 10.12
N ALA A 144 12.93 15.21 10.05
CA ALA A 144 12.63 14.43 8.86
C ALA A 144 11.12 14.24 8.68
N ILE A 145 10.55 14.76 7.59
CA ILE A 145 9.11 14.75 7.34
C ILE A 145 8.74 13.50 6.55
N ILE A 146 7.94 12.63 7.17
CA ILE A 146 7.49 11.37 6.59
C ILE A 146 6.03 11.51 6.13
N PRO A 147 5.75 11.47 4.81
CA PRO A 147 4.40 11.61 4.29
C PRO A 147 3.56 10.36 4.52
N ILE A 148 2.24 10.53 4.59
CA ILE A 148 1.29 9.40 4.59
C ILE A 148 1.25 8.75 3.21
N SER A 149 1.30 7.41 3.20
CA SER A 149 1.11 6.60 2.00
C SER A 149 -0.36 6.29 1.76
N GLY A 150 -1.13 6.01 2.83
CA GLY A 150 -2.55 5.69 2.71
C GLY A 150 -3.29 5.59 4.05
N THR A 151 -4.49 5.03 4.01
CA THR A 151 -5.31 4.75 5.18
C THR A 151 -5.66 3.28 5.26
N HIS A 152 -5.67 2.72 6.47
CA HIS A 152 -6.03 1.32 6.67
C HIS A 152 -7.54 1.13 6.42
N ARG A 153 -7.87 0.22 5.49
CA ARG A 153 -9.25 -0.18 5.21
C ARG A 153 -9.51 -1.55 5.83
N TYR A 154 -9.88 -1.55 7.11
CA TYR A 154 -10.17 -2.78 7.84
C TYR A 154 -11.46 -3.47 7.40
N TYR A 155 -12.40 -2.70 6.86
CA TYR A 155 -13.72 -3.18 6.49
C TYR A 155 -13.88 -3.23 4.98
N ILE A 156 -14.33 -4.37 4.48
CA ILE A 156 -14.82 -4.50 3.11
C ILE A 156 -16.32 -4.16 3.14
N PRO A 157 -16.77 -3.14 2.40
CA PRO A 157 -18.19 -2.80 2.38
C PRO A 157 -19.00 -3.98 1.85
N ARG A 158 -20.16 -4.24 2.47
CA ARG A 158 -21.08 -5.26 1.97
C ARG A 158 -21.57 -4.86 0.59
N GLN A 159 -21.72 -5.85 -0.31
CA GLN A 159 -22.31 -5.62 -1.62
C GLN A 159 -23.76 -5.17 -1.43
N GLN A 160 -24.02 -3.90 -1.72
CA GLN A 160 -25.37 -3.36 -1.70
C GLN A 160 -26.10 -3.84 -2.95
N MET A 161 -27.33 -4.33 -2.78
CA MET A 161 -28.20 -4.66 -3.90
C MET A 161 -28.69 -3.36 -4.53
N ASP A 162 -27.91 -2.82 -5.46
CA ASP A 162 -28.37 -1.72 -6.31
C ASP A 162 -29.34 -2.28 -7.35
N LEU A 163 -30.59 -1.80 -7.36
CA LEU A 163 -31.60 -2.18 -8.36
C LEU A 163 -31.10 -1.89 -9.78
N MET A 164 -30.27 -0.87 -9.94
CA MET A 164 -29.67 -0.56 -11.23
C MET A 164 -28.56 -1.54 -11.62
N SER A 165 -27.91 -2.17 -10.64
CA SER A 165 -26.97 -3.28 -10.87
C SER A 165 -27.69 -4.55 -11.32
N LEU A 166 -28.91 -4.81 -10.81
CA LEU A 166 -29.75 -5.91 -11.29
C LEU A 166 -30.17 -5.72 -12.76
N LEU A 167 -30.53 -4.50 -13.16
CA LEU A 167 -30.86 -4.18 -14.56
C LEU A 167 -29.64 -4.18 -15.49
N LYS A 168 -28.41 -4.09 -14.97
CA LYS A 168 -27.18 -4.26 -15.76
C LYS A 168 -26.82 -5.73 -15.99
N ASN A 169 -27.48 -6.66 -15.30
CA ASN A 169 -27.24 -8.08 -15.51
C ASN A 169 -27.97 -8.55 -16.79
N PRO A 170 -27.24 -8.98 -17.84
CA PRO A 170 -27.84 -9.38 -19.12
C PRO A 170 -28.81 -10.54 -18.97
N MET A 171 -28.61 -11.43 -17.99
CA MET A 171 -29.54 -12.52 -17.72
C MET A 171 -30.91 -11.98 -17.24
N VAL A 172 -30.89 -11.02 -16.30
CA VAL A 172 -32.12 -10.43 -15.75
C VAL A 172 -32.86 -9.64 -16.82
N VAL A 173 -32.14 -8.87 -17.64
CA VAL A 173 -32.73 -8.12 -18.77
C VAL A 173 -33.40 -9.07 -19.77
N MET A 174 -32.72 -10.14 -20.17
CA MET A 174 -33.29 -11.12 -21.10
C MET A 174 -34.51 -11.85 -20.50
N MET A 175 -34.49 -12.12 -19.19
CA MET A 175 -35.64 -12.68 -18.48
C MET A 175 -36.84 -11.71 -18.49
N LEU A 176 -36.62 -10.43 -18.22
CA LEU A 176 -37.69 -9.42 -18.23
C LEU A 176 -38.24 -9.19 -19.65
N ILE A 177 -37.38 -9.13 -20.66
CA ILE A 177 -37.80 -8.99 -22.06
C ILE A 177 -38.65 -10.19 -22.50
N SER A 178 -38.20 -11.41 -22.20
CA SER A 178 -38.93 -12.63 -22.56
C SER A 178 -40.27 -12.74 -21.84
N ALA A 179 -40.32 -12.44 -20.54
CA ALA A 179 -41.56 -12.41 -19.78
C ALA A 179 -42.54 -11.33 -20.31
N SER A 180 -42.02 -10.15 -20.67
CA SER A 180 -42.83 -9.07 -21.25
C SER A 180 -43.42 -9.46 -22.60
N LEU A 181 -42.62 -10.09 -23.47
CA LEU A 181 -43.07 -10.54 -24.79
C LEU A 181 -44.16 -11.62 -24.67
N MET A 182 -44.00 -12.58 -23.77
CA MET A 182 -45.02 -13.60 -23.50
C MET A 182 -46.30 -12.99 -22.91
N GLY A 183 -46.17 -12.00 -22.02
CA GLY A 183 -47.31 -11.28 -21.45
C GLY A 183 -48.10 -10.51 -22.52
N LEU A 184 -47.39 -9.80 -23.41
CA LEU A 184 -48.01 -9.08 -24.53
C LEU A 184 -48.70 -10.05 -25.49
N MET A 185 -48.08 -11.18 -25.81
CA MET A 185 -48.67 -12.18 -26.71
C MET A 185 -50.00 -12.74 -26.20
N LYS A 186 -50.19 -12.87 -24.89
CA LYS A 186 -51.47 -13.28 -24.29
C LYS A 186 -52.54 -12.19 -24.31
N LEU A 187 -52.15 -10.93 -24.44
CA LEU A 187 -53.08 -9.79 -24.46
C LEU A 187 -53.65 -9.54 -25.86
N PHE A 188 -52.95 -9.97 -26.92
CA PHE A 188 -53.47 -9.93 -28.28
C PHE A 188 -54.45 -11.09 -28.53
N PRO A 189 -55.64 -10.83 -29.10
CA PRO A 189 -56.61 -11.88 -29.41
C PRO A 189 -56.05 -12.84 -30.46
N GLU A 190 -56.39 -14.13 -30.32
CA GLU A 190 -55.86 -15.23 -31.15
C GLU A 190 -56.09 -15.05 -32.66
N GLU A 191 -57.04 -14.21 -33.05
CA GLU A 191 -57.38 -13.88 -34.43
C GLU A 191 -56.28 -13.06 -35.13
N GLU A 192 -55.76 -12.02 -34.49
CA GLU A 192 -54.68 -11.18 -35.05
C GLU A 192 -53.35 -11.93 -35.14
N ILE A 193 -53.11 -12.88 -34.22
CA ILE A 193 -51.94 -13.75 -34.23
C ILE A 193 -51.99 -14.68 -35.44
N ARG A 194 -53.18 -15.19 -35.79
CA ARG A 194 -53.36 -16.06 -36.97
C ARG A 194 -53.19 -15.30 -38.28
N GLU A 195 -53.54 -14.02 -38.32
CA GLU A 195 -53.32 -13.14 -39.48
C GLU A 195 -51.85 -12.75 -39.63
N SER A 196 -51.17 -12.38 -38.53
CA SER A 196 -49.74 -12.08 -38.52
C SER A 196 -48.89 -13.29 -38.94
N GLN A 197 -49.26 -14.51 -38.51
CA GLN A 197 -48.60 -15.73 -38.95
C GLN A 197 -48.77 -16.00 -40.45
N LYS A 198 -49.93 -15.69 -41.04
CA LYS A 198 -50.14 -15.79 -42.49
C LYS A 198 -49.27 -14.79 -43.24
N MET A 199 -49.25 -13.53 -42.79
CA MET A 199 -48.41 -12.48 -43.37
C MET A 199 -46.90 -12.81 -43.26
N THR A 200 -46.46 -13.40 -42.15
CA THR A 200 -45.05 -13.81 -41.94
C THR A 200 -44.66 -14.95 -42.88
N ARG A 201 -45.55 -15.93 -43.10
CA ARG A 201 -45.32 -17.02 -44.06
C ARG A 201 -45.23 -16.52 -45.49
N GLU A 202 -46.07 -15.55 -45.86
CA GLU A 202 -46.01 -14.94 -47.19
C GLU A 202 -44.74 -14.12 -47.41
N TRP A 203 -44.29 -13.40 -46.38
CA TRP A 203 -43.04 -12.65 -46.43
C TRP A 203 -41.81 -13.56 -46.52
N GLN A 204 -41.77 -14.66 -45.75
CA GLN A 204 -40.73 -15.68 -45.88
C GLN A 204 -40.70 -16.33 -47.27
N LYS A 205 -41.88 -16.64 -47.84
CA LYS A 205 -41.97 -17.14 -49.22
C LYS A 205 -41.43 -16.14 -50.25
N LYS A 206 -41.71 -14.84 -50.07
CA LYS A 206 -41.17 -13.78 -50.94
C LYS A 206 -39.65 -13.68 -50.84
N LEU A 207 -39.08 -13.74 -49.64
CA LEU A 207 -37.63 -13.74 -49.42
C LEU A 207 -36.92 -14.97 -50.01
N VAL A 208 -37.50 -16.16 -49.83
CA VAL A 208 -36.94 -17.37 -50.44
C VAL A 208 -36.99 -17.28 -51.97
N LYS A 209 -38.04 -16.70 -52.54
CA LYS A 209 -38.17 -16.50 -53.99
C LYS A 209 -37.15 -15.48 -54.53
N THR A 210 -36.88 -14.39 -53.81
CA THR A 210 -35.84 -13.42 -54.21
C THR A 210 -34.44 -14.03 -54.12
N VAL A 211 -34.14 -14.78 -53.05
CA VAL A 211 -32.84 -15.46 -52.88
C VAL A 211 -32.64 -16.59 -53.90
N SER A 212 -33.71 -17.29 -54.28
CA SER A 212 -33.65 -18.35 -55.31
C SER A 212 -33.55 -17.79 -56.73
N GLY A 213 -34.10 -16.59 -56.97
CA GLY A 213 -34.00 -15.88 -58.25
C GLY A 213 -32.57 -15.44 -58.60
N ASP A 214 -31.79 -15.02 -57.60
CA ASP A 214 -30.40 -14.55 -57.79
C ASP A 214 -29.39 -15.68 -58.06
N LYS A 215 -29.72 -16.93 -57.74
CA LYS A 215 -28.85 -18.09 -58.03
C LYS A 215 -28.97 -18.63 -59.46
N ALA A 216 -29.98 -18.22 -60.24
CA ALA A 216 -30.21 -18.75 -61.59
C ALA A 216 -29.39 -18.04 -62.69
N THR A 217 -28.77 -16.89 -62.39
CA THR A 217 -28.01 -16.08 -63.37
C THR A 217 -26.49 -16.28 -63.33
N THR A 218 -25.96 -17.09 -62.41
CA THR A 218 -24.52 -17.33 -62.23
C THR A 218 -24.16 -18.80 -62.43
N ALA A 219 -24.42 -19.36 -63.61
CA ALA A 219 -23.92 -20.69 -63.99
C ALA A 219 -23.36 -20.68 -65.41
N LYS A 220 -22.12 -20.19 -65.57
CA LYS A 220 -21.21 -20.60 -66.65
C LYS A 220 -19.75 -20.38 -66.19
N PRO A 221 -18.96 -21.44 -65.95
CA PRO A 221 -17.52 -21.29 -65.75
C PRO A 221 -16.79 -21.45 -67.10
N SER A 222 -16.05 -20.44 -67.52
CA SER A 222 -15.02 -20.57 -68.55
C SER A 222 -13.66 -20.66 -67.87
N ILE A 223 -13.06 -21.85 -67.91
CA ILE A 223 -11.66 -22.09 -67.57
C ILE A 223 -10.87 -21.97 -68.87
N THR A 224 -9.94 -21.00 -68.96
CA THR A 224 -8.91 -20.97 -70.01
C THR A 224 -7.56 -20.63 -69.41
N THR A 225 -6.63 -21.54 -69.68
CA THR A 225 -5.20 -21.59 -69.41
C THR A 225 -4.42 -20.42 -70.02
N ARG A 226 -3.51 -19.81 -69.26
CA ARG A 226 -2.10 -19.61 -69.65
C ARG A 226 -1.24 -19.18 -68.47
#